data_AF-A0A139SS03-F1
#
_entry.id   AF-A0A139SS03-F1
#
_cell.length_a   1.000
_cell.length_b   1.000
_cell.length_c   1.000
_cell.angle_alpha   90.00
_cell.angle_beta   90.00
_cell.angle_gamma   90.00
#
_symmetry.space_group_name_H-M   'P 1'
#
loop_
_entity.id
_entity.type
_entity.pdbx_description
1 polymer ?
#
loop_
_entity_poly.entity_id
_entity_poly.type
_entity_poly.pdbx_seq_one_letter_code
_entity_poly.pdbx_strand_id
1 'polypeptide(L)'
;MSKPWKILLHWLSQQRPDALEHWHWLKSKIRCALDVDDCGLISRFMAEGARLVRQGRLSNWYAASISFRLLIDTAHDPALPWHWRCLCLDYAFAPLATLTAGAQTAEEQQQIDCFTWQLSKPLAPSLPYLALLSKDHD
;
A
#
# COMPACT_ATOMS: atom_id res chain seq x y z
N MET A 1 -19.54 -42.73 0.08
CA MET A 1 -18.12 -42.65 0.51
C MET A 1 -17.46 -41.46 -0.19
N SER A 2 -17.23 -40.36 0.52
CA SER A 2 -16.61 -39.15 -0.06
C SER A 2 -15.11 -39.38 -0.26
N LYS A 3 -14.59 -39.10 -1.46
CA LYS A 3 -13.19 -39.39 -1.79
C LYS A 3 -12.26 -38.42 -1.03
N PRO A 4 -11.21 -38.91 -0.33
CA PRO A 4 -10.38 -38.11 0.57
C PRO A 4 -9.66 -36.94 -0.12
N TRP A 5 -9.40 -37.04 -1.43
CA TRP A 5 -8.80 -35.97 -2.21
C TRP A 5 -9.72 -34.76 -2.40
N LYS A 6 -11.06 -34.91 -2.34
CA LYS A 6 -11.99 -33.78 -2.38
C LYS A 6 -11.92 -32.96 -1.09
N ILE A 7 -11.64 -33.61 0.04
CA ILE A 7 -11.43 -32.96 1.34
C ILE A 7 -10.10 -32.21 1.33
N LEU A 8 -9.04 -32.78 0.76
CA LEU A 8 -7.74 -32.12 0.59
C LEU A 8 -7.79 -30.92 -0.37
N LEU A 9 -8.48 -31.03 -1.51
CA LEU A 9 -8.68 -29.89 -2.43
C LEU A 9 -9.57 -28.81 -1.81
N HIS A 10 -10.59 -29.19 -1.05
CA HIS A 10 -11.39 -28.23 -0.27
C HIS A 10 -10.51 -27.54 0.79
N TRP A 11 -9.69 -28.28 1.55
CA TRP A 11 -8.75 -27.73 2.55
C TRP A 11 -7.70 -26.79 1.93
N LEU A 12 -7.11 -27.18 0.79
CA LEU A 12 -6.15 -26.37 0.06
C LEU A 12 -6.79 -25.11 -0.56
N SER A 13 -8.06 -25.17 -0.96
CA SER A 13 -8.81 -23.98 -1.41
C SER A 13 -9.25 -23.04 -0.29
N GLN A 14 -9.14 -23.49 0.98
CA GLN A 14 -9.75 -22.83 2.13
C GLN A 14 -8.73 -22.21 3.09
N GLN A 15 -7.43 -22.42 2.86
CA GLN A 15 -6.38 -21.60 3.46
C GLN A 15 -6.38 -20.24 2.78
N ARG A 16 -7.26 -19.35 3.27
CA ARG A 16 -7.07 -17.93 3.05
C ARG A 16 -5.74 -17.54 3.70
N PRO A 17 -4.86 -16.79 3.01
CA PRO A 17 -3.65 -16.28 3.63
C PRO A 17 -4.01 -15.56 4.93
N ASP A 18 -3.10 -15.60 5.91
CA ASP A 18 -3.33 -14.84 7.14
C ASP A 18 -3.63 -13.37 6.78
N ALA A 19 -4.54 -12.74 7.51
CA ALA A 19 -4.97 -11.37 7.20
C ALA A 19 -3.80 -10.38 7.10
N LEU A 20 -2.77 -10.57 7.92
CA LEU A 20 -1.58 -9.72 7.90
C LEU A 20 -0.69 -10.04 6.69
N GLU A 21 -0.53 -11.32 6.34
CA GLU A 21 0.16 -11.74 5.12
C GLU A 21 -0.52 -11.19 3.87
N HIS A 22 -1.87 -11.25 3.82
CA HIS A 22 -2.63 -10.70 2.72
C HIS A 22 -2.44 -9.18 2.62
N TRP A 23 -2.48 -8.46 3.74
CA TRP A 23 -2.21 -7.02 3.77
C TRP A 23 -0.80 -6.68 3.28
N HIS A 24 0.21 -7.45 3.68
CA HIS A 24 1.58 -7.30 3.18
C HIS A 24 1.71 -7.63 1.69
N TRP A 25 0.99 -8.63 1.19
CA TRP A 25 0.96 -8.95 -0.22
C TRP A 25 0.32 -7.82 -1.03
N LEU A 26 -0.82 -7.28 -0.59
CA LEU A 26 -1.45 -6.10 -1.21
C LEU A 26 -0.49 -4.90 -1.22
N LYS A 27 0.25 -4.66 -0.14
CA LYS A 27 1.30 -3.64 -0.08
C LYS A 27 2.36 -3.85 -1.17
N SER A 28 2.85 -5.08 -1.35
CA SER A 28 3.84 -5.39 -2.39
C SER A 28 3.28 -5.16 -3.80
N LYS A 29 2.02 -5.53 -4.05
CA LYS A 29 1.36 -5.24 -5.34
C LYS A 29 1.28 -3.76 -5.63
N ILE A 30 0.96 -2.94 -4.62
CA ILE A 30 0.90 -1.49 -4.76
C ILE A 30 2.29 -0.93 -5.07
N ARG A 31 3.30 -1.29 -4.27
CA ARG A 31 4.66 -0.73 -4.40
C ARG A 31 5.27 -1.04 -5.76
N CYS A 32 5.02 -2.25 -6.28
CA CYS A 32 5.59 -2.72 -7.54
C CYS A 32 4.63 -2.57 -8.72
N ALA A 33 3.48 -1.92 -8.54
CA ALA A 33 2.48 -1.70 -9.59
C ALA A 33 2.10 -3.01 -10.33
N LEU A 34 1.91 -4.11 -9.58
CA LEU A 34 1.72 -5.45 -10.18
C LEU A 34 0.36 -5.65 -10.84
N ASP A 35 -0.65 -4.84 -10.48
CA ASP A 35 -2.00 -4.84 -11.09
C ASP A 35 -2.52 -3.40 -11.19
N VAL A 36 -1.91 -2.59 -12.06
CA VAL A 36 -2.26 -1.16 -12.21
C VAL A 36 -3.69 -0.91 -12.68
N ASP A 37 -4.28 -1.87 -13.40
CA ASP A 37 -5.64 -1.77 -13.93
C ASP A 37 -6.72 -2.06 -12.88
N ASP A 38 -6.33 -2.57 -11.71
CA ASP A 38 -7.24 -2.85 -10.61
C ASP A 38 -7.43 -1.60 -9.74
N CYS A 39 -8.38 -0.75 -10.15
CA CYS A 39 -8.74 0.48 -9.44
C CYS A 39 -9.11 0.26 -7.95
N GLY A 40 -9.51 -0.96 -7.57
CA GLY A 40 -9.90 -1.31 -6.20
C GLY A 40 -8.73 -1.76 -5.32
N LEU A 41 -7.51 -1.92 -5.87
CA LEU A 41 -6.37 -2.47 -5.13
C LEU A 41 -6.01 -1.66 -3.89
N ILE A 42 -5.90 -0.33 -4.03
CA ILE A 42 -5.56 0.55 -2.90
C ILE A 42 -6.70 0.57 -1.87
N SER A 43 -7.96 0.64 -2.32
CA SER A 43 -9.11 0.63 -1.42
C SER A 43 -9.19 -0.67 -0.60
N ARG A 44 -8.92 -1.82 -1.23
CA ARG A 44 -8.86 -3.12 -0.53
C ARG A 44 -7.71 -3.18 0.47
N PHE A 45 -6.54 -2.67 0.11
CA PHE A 45 -5.41 -2.55 1.04
C PHE A 45 -5.76 -1.71 2.27
N MET A 46 -6.42 -0.55 2.07
CA MET A 46 -6.86 0.32 3.17
C MET A 46 -7.94 -0.34 4.03
N ALA A 47 -8.93 -0.99 3.40
CA ALA A 47 -9.99 -1.71 4.10
C ALA A 47 -9.46 -2.88 4.94
N GLU A 48 -8.48 -3.61 4.42
CA GLU A 48 -7.83 -4.72 5.13
C GLU A 48 -7.00 -4.21 6.32
N GLY A 49 -6.27 -3.10 6.15
CA GLY A 49 -5.58 -2.43 7.26
C GLY A 49 -6.56 -2.00 8.37
N ALA A 50 -7.67 -1.36 8.01
CA ALA A 50 -8.72 -0.97 8.95
C ALA A 50 -9.36 -2.19 9.64
N ARG A 51 -9.49 -3.32 8.95
CA ARG A 51 -9.96 -4.58 9.54
C ARG A 51 -8.97 -5.11 10.57
N LEU A 52 -7.67 -5.12 10.26
CA LEU A 52 -6.62 -5.55 11.19
C LEU A 52 -6.56 -4.67 12.45
N VAL A 53 -6.77 -3.36 12.31
CA VAL A 53 -6.87 -2.43 13.45
C VAL A 53 -8.07 -2.77 14.34
N ARG A 54 -9.26 -2.97 13.76
CA ARG A 54 -10.46 -3.37 14.53
C ARG A 54 -10.29 -4.70 15.27
N GLN A 55 -9.45 -5.58 14.75
CA GLN A 55 -9.12 -6.87 15.37
C GLN A 55 -8.00 -6.76 16.42
N GLY A 56 -7.46 -5.56 16.68
CA GLY A 56 -6.36 -5.34 17.61
C GLY A 56 -5.01 -5.90 17.13
N ARG A 57 -4.90 -6.29 15.85
CA ARG A 57 -3.67 -6.85 15.28
C ARG A 57 -2.65 -5.79 14.89
N LEU A 58 -3.12 -4.57 14.60
CA LEU A 58 -2.30 -3.39 14.32
C LEU A 58 -2.83 -2.21 15.14
N SER A 59 -1.96 -1.28 15.51
CA SER A 59 -2.42 0.02 16.00
C SER A 59 -2.88 0.89 14.82
N ASN A 60 -3.82 1.81 15.07
CA ASN A 60 -4.30 2.74 14.04
C ASN A 60 -3.15 3.60 13.49
N TRP A 61 -2.27 4.09 14.38
CA TRP A 61 -1.07 4.85 14.01
C TRP A 61 -0.14 4.06 13.10
N TYR A 62 0.14 2.81 13.43
CA TYR A 62 1.04 1.96 12.63
C TYR A 62 0.46 1.68 11.24
N ALA A 63 -0.81 1.29 11.17
CA ALA A 63 -1.46 1.00 9.88
C ALA A 63 -1.50 2.25 8.98
N ALA A 64 -1.84 3.42 9.54
CA ALA A 64 -1.87 4.68 8.80
C ALA A 64 -0.46 5.13 8.38
N SER A 65 0.55 5.01 9.24
CA SER A 65 1.94 5.36 8.91
C SER A 65 2.49 4.52 7.77
N ILE A 66 2.29 3.20 7.82
CA ILE A 66 2.72 2.28 6.75
C ILE A 66 1.98 2.58 5.44
N SER A 67 0.68 2.87 5.51
CA SER A 67 -0.13 3.18 4.33
C SER A 67 0.31 4.49 3.69
N PHE A 68 0.52 5.54 4.48
CA PHE A 68 1.02 6.83 3.99
C PHE A 68 2.38 6.67 3.30
N ARG A 69 3.34 6.03 3.98
CA ARG A 69 4.70 5.81 3.47
C ARG A 69 4.68 5.02 2.16
N LEU A 70 3.91 3.94 2.11
CA LEU A 70 3.73 3.13 0.90
C LEU A 70 3.26 4.00 -0.28
N LEU A 71 2.18 4.76 -0.07
CA LEU A 71 1.55 5.53 -1.13
C LEU A 71 2.45 6.68 -1.63
N ILE A 72 3.11 7.39 -0.71
CA ILE A 72 4.05 8.45 -1.08
C ILE A 72 5.28 7.91 -1.79
N ASP A 73 5.89 6.84 -1.28
CA ASP A 73 7.09 6.25 -1.90
C ASP A 73 6.76 5.69 -3.29
N THR A 74 5.55 5.15 -3.47
CA THR A 74 5.06 4.66 -4.77
C THR A 74 4.76 5.81 -5.72
N ALA A 75 4.09 6.88 -5.25
CA ALA A 75 3.80 8.06 -6.06
C ALA A 75 5.07 8.74 -6.57
N HIS A 76 6.12 8.78 -5.76
CA HIS A 76 7.39 9.41 -6.10
C HIS A 76 8.35 8.51 -6.90
N ASP A 77 7.97 7.26 -7.18
CA ASP A 77 8.82 6.36 -7.97
C ASP A 77 8.65 6.65 -9.48
N PRO A 78 9.67 7.21 -10.15
CA PRO A 78 9.55 7.58 -11.55
C PRO A 78 9.57 6.37 -12.49
N ALA A 79 9.92 5.17 -12.02
CA ALA A 79 9.86 3.94 -12.81
C ALA A 79 8.42 3.42 -12.99
N LEU A 80 7.46 3.93 -12.21
CA LEU A 80 6.07 3.48 -12.26
C LEU A 80 5.22 4.30 -13.25
N PRO A 81 4.12 3.72 -13.77
CA PRO A 81 3.20 4.44 -14.65
C PRO A 81 2.61 5.69 -14.01
N TRP A 82 2.51 6.77 -14.79
CA TRP A 82 2.04 8.08 -14.30
C TRP A 82 0.66 8.01 -13.62
N HIS A 83 -0.30 7.33 -14.24
CA HIS A 83 -1.65 7.20 -13.68
C HIS A 83 -1.65 6.49 -12.31
N TRP A 84 -0.81 5.46 -12.14
CA TRP A 84 -0.69 4.73 -10.87
C TRP A 84 -0.10 5.61 -9.77
N ARG A 85 0.89 6.43 -10.13
CA ARG A 85 1.52 7.39 -9.23
C ARG A 85 0.54 8.48 -8.77
N CYS A 86 -0.26 9.03 -9.69
CA CYS A 86 -1.33 9.96 -9.37
C CYS A 86 -2.36 9.32 -8.43
N LEU A 87 -2.81 8.10 -8.74
CA LEU A 87 -3.76 7.39 -7.89
C LEU A 87 -3.22 7.17 -6.47
N CYS A 88 -1.95 6.76 -6.33
CA CYS A 88 -1.32 6.62 -5.01
C CYS A 88 -1.30 7.95 -4.25
N LEU A 89 -1.01 9.06 -4.93
CA LEU A 89 -1.02 10.39 -4.34
C LEU A 89 -2.43 10.80 -3.86
N ASP A 90 -3.46 10.55 -4.66
CA ASP A 90 -4.86 10.84 -4.31
C ASP A 90 -5.28 10.09 -3.03
N TYR A 91 -4.86 8.84 -2.90
CA TYR A 91 -5.15 8.03 -1.70
C TYR A 91 -4.29 8.40 -0.49
N ALA A 92 -3.14 9.07 -0.66
CA ALA A 92 -2.21 9.37 0.44
C ALA A 92 -2.78 10.36 1.47
N PHE A 93 -3.77 11.16 1.09
CA PHE A 93 -4.44 12.09 2.02
C PHE A 93 -5.21 11.37 3.12
N ALA A 94 -5.84 10.23 2.83
CA ALA A 94 -6.65 9.49 3.81
C ALA A 94 -5.86 8.96 5.04
N PRO A 95 -4.71 8.28 4.87
CA PRO A 95 -3.89 7.88 6.02
C PRO A 95 -3.26 9.09 6.72
N LEU A 96 -2.92 10.18 6.01
CA LEU A 96 -2.42 11.40 6.64
C LEU A 96 -3.49 12.00 7.57
N ALA A 97 -4.73 12.14 7.10
CA ALA A 97 -5.84 12.62 7.91
C ALA A 97 -6.08 11.73 9.14
N THR A 98 -5.90 10.42 9.01
CA THR A 98 -6.00 9.46 10.12
C THR A 98 -4.90 9.67 11.16
N LEU A 99 -3.66 9.95 10.73
CA LEU A 99 -2.55 10.27 11.62
C LEU A 99 -2.78 11.60 12.33
N THR A 100 -3.16 12.65 11.59
CA THR A 100 -3.44 13.98 12.15
C THR A 100 -4.55 13.95 13.19
N ALA A 101 -5.61 13.17 12.98
CA ALA A 101 -6.70 13.02 13.95
C ALA A 101 -6.30 12.23 15.21
N GLY A 102 -5.25 11.40 15.13
CA GLY A 102 -4.84 10.49 16.20
C GLY A 102 -3.60 10.90 16.98
N ALA A 103 -2.90 11.96 16.55
CA ALA A 103 -1.66 12.42 17.17
C ALA A 103 -1.89 12.97 18.59
N GLN A 104 -1.05 12.52 19.52
CA GLN A 104 -1.10 12.86 20.94
C GLN A 104 0.25 13.36 21.46
N THR A 105 1.36 13.03 20.78
CA THR A 105 2.70 13.44 21.19
C THR A 105 3.32 14.45 20.22
N ALA A 106 4.32 15.18 20.70
CA ALA A 106 5.11 16.08 19.87
C ALA A 106 5.89 15.34 18.77
N GLU A 107 6.33 14.10 19.04
CA GLU A 107 7.05 13.27 18.06
C GLU A 107 6.10 12.83 16.92
N GLU A 108 4.86 12.47 17.25
CA GLU A 108 3.82 12.16 16.28
C GLU A 108 3.50 13.38 15.40
N GLN A 109 3.40 14.57 16.01
CA GLN A 109 3.20 15.81 15.27
C GLN A 109 4.38 16.11 14.34
N GLN A 110 5.63 15.94 14.80
CA GLN A 110 6.80 16.12 13.95
C GLN A 110 6.81 15.14 12.76
N GLN A 111 6.37 13.89 12.98
CA GLN A 111 6.23 12.92 11.90
C GLN A 111 5.18 13.36 10.87
N ILE A 112 4.05 13.90 11.32
CA ILE A 112 3.00 14.45 10.45
C ILE A 112 3.53 15.63 9.64
N ASP A 113 4.34 16.51 10.23
CA ASP A 113 4.94 17.63 9.51
C ASP A 113 5.90 17.13 8.41
N CYS A 114 6.71 16.10 8.71
CA CYS A 114 7.53 15.44 7.69
C CYS A 114 6.69 14.84 6.56
N PHE A 115 5.59 14.17 6.89
CA PHE A 115 4.68 13.59 5.90
C PHE A 115 3.99 14.65 5.04
N THR A 116 3.53 15.73 5.66
CA THR A 116 2.91 16.87 4.97
C THR A 116 3.91 17.52 4.01
N TRP A 117 5.17 17.67 4.42
CA TRP A 117 6.23 18.15 3.54
C TRP A 117 6.54 17.19 2.37
N GLN A 118 6.43 15.88 2.56
CA GLN A 118 6.56 14.93 1.46
C GLN A 118 5.41 15.05 0.46
N LEU A 119 4.19 15.29 0.93
CA LEU A 119 2.99 15.44 0.08
C LEU A 119 3.05 16.72 -0.76
N SER A 120 3.73 17.77 -0.30
CA SER A 120 3.85 19.03 -1.03
C SER A 120 4.86 18.98 -2.19
N LYS A 121 5.62 17.90 -2.33
CA LYS A 121 6.62 17.77 -3.39
C LYS A 121 5.95 17.54 -4.75
N PRO A 122 6.40 18.23 -5.81
CA PRO A 122 5.89 17.98 -7.15
C PRO A 122 6.34 16.61 -7.66
N LEU A 123 5.46 15.94 -8.40
CA LEU A 123 5.80 14.68 -9.06
C LEU A 123 6.70 14.96 -10.28
N ALA A 124 7.90 14.36 -10.27
CA ALA A 124 8.74 14.29 -11.46
C ALA A 124 8.05 13.44 -12.56
N PRO A 125 8.25 13.72 -13.86
CA PRO A 125 7.70 12.90 -14.93
C PRO A 125 8.16 11.44 -14.81
N SER A 126 7.35 10.50 -15.29
CA SER A 126 7.79 9.10 -15.36
C SER A 126 8.95 8.94 -16.33
N LEU A 127 9.83 7.98 -16.05
CA LEU A 127 10.97 7.70 -16.89
C LEU A 127 10.49 7.33 -18.31
N PRO A 128 11.10 7.89 -19.37
CA PRO A 128 10.82 7.47 -20.72
C PRO A 128 11.28 6.01 -20.88
N TYR A 129 10.56 5.24 -21.71
CA TYR A 129 10.82 3.81 -21.93
C TYR A 129 12.29 3.49 -22.24
N LEU A 130 12.96 4.35 -23.02
CA LEU A 130 14.37 4.19 -23.37
C LEU A 130 15.33 4.27 -22.16
N ALA A 131 15.00 5.09 -21.16
CA ALA A 131 15.80 5.23 -19.94
C ALA A 131 15.64 4.03 -18.98
N LEU A 132 14.57 3.24 -19.15
CA LEU A 132 14.39 2.00 -18.41
C LEU A 132 15.26 0.87 -18.98
N LEU A 133 15.41 0.82 -20.31
CA LEU A 133 16.19 -0.23 -20.99
C LEU A 133 17.71 -0.01 -20.93
N SER A 134 18.17 1.23 -20.73
CA SER A 134 19.61 1.53 -20.64
C SER A 134 20.27 1.05 -19.35
N LYS A 135 19.52 0.45 -18.42
CA LYS A 135 20.02 -0.06 -17.13
C LYS A 135 20.39 -1.55 -17.15
N ASP A 136 20.10 -2.27 -18.23
CA ASP A 136 20.29 -3.72 -18.34
C ASP A 136 21.59 -4.12 -19.09
N HIS A 137 22.57 -3.22 -19.24
CA HIS A 137 23.78 -3.46 -20.04
C HIS A 137 25.13 -3.25 -19.32
N ASP A 138 25.13 -3.12 -17.99
CA ASP A 138 26.37 -3.09 -17.18
C ASP A 138 26.44 -4.25 -16.18
#